data_AF-A0A2V5NS52-F1
#
_entry.id   AF-A0A2V5NS52-F1
#
_cell.length_a   1.000
_cell.length_b   1.000
_cell.length_c   1.000
_cell.angle_alpha   90.00
_cell.angle_beta   90.00
_cell.angle_gamma   90.00
#
_symmetry.space_group_name_H-M   'P 1'
#
loop_
_entity.id
_entity.type
_entity.pdbx_description
1 polymer ?
#
loop_
_entity_poly.entity_id
_entity_poly.type
_entity_poly.pdbx_seq_one_letter_code
_entity_poly.pdbx_strand_id
1 'polypeptide(L)'
;MTTRLAKMPWGAIFKIEFADLKSRAPKKREIRPDYFIVTDERVVLLNEEDNDAAVKKISALDKPPQFEQSEIYGITSGKFDYEEGLWKTTIRLKDNLCVYDANHPSGHFKKIIWKKGVGLVEYASGYGAHADGYRLKRETTTQKQ
;
A
#
# COMPACT_ATOMS: atom_id res chain seq x y z
N MET A 1 -3.90 5.44 -9.79
CA MET A 1 -3.41 6.82 -9.64
C MET A 1 -2.81 6.98 -8.26
N THR A 2 -1.70 7.69 -8.13
CA THR A 2 -1.09 7.99 -6.83
C THR A 2 -1.06 9.51 -6.67
N THR A 3 -1.70 10.00 -5.63
CA THR A 3 -1.86 11.43 -5.36
C THR A 3 -1.21 11.75 -4.02
N ARG A 4 -0.31 12.73 -3.98
CA ARG A 4 0.23 13.23 -2.70
C ARG A 4 -0.77 14.20 -2.09
N LEU A 5 -1.31 13.87 -0.92
CA LEU A 5 -2.29 14.69 -0.22
C LEU A 5 -1.62 15.72 0.70
N ALA A 6 -0.51 15.35 1.33
CA ALA A 6 0.22 16.20 2.26
C ALA A 6 1.71 15.92 2.25
N LYS A 7 2.51 16.92 2.64
CA LYS A 7 3.95 16.82 2.86
C LYS A 7 4.30 17.54 4.17
N MET A 8 5.00 16.85 5.04
CA MET A 8 5.50 17.33 6.33
C MET A 8 7.03 17.18 6.36
N PRO A 9 7.74 17.83 7.29
CA PRO A 9 9.20 17.68 7.40
C PRO A 9 9.65 16.23 7.64
N TRP A 10 8.80 15.42 8.28
CA TRP A 10 9.09 14.03 8.64
C TRP A 10 8.53 12.98 7.66
N GLY A 11 7.76 13.40 6.64
CA GLY A 11 7.10 12.44 5.76
C GLY A 11 6.05 13.04 4.83
N ALA A 12 5.23 12.18 4.25
CA ALA A 12 4.15 12.57 3.35
C ALA A 12 2.98 11.60 3.44
N ILE A 13 1.79 12.06 3.04
CA ILE A 13 0.60 11.22 2.93
C ILE A 13 0.20 11.11 1.47
N PHE A 14 -0.05 9.88 1.02
CA PHE A 14 -0.47 9.56 -0.34
C PHE A 14 -1.80 8.84 -0.34
N LYS A 15 -2.60 9.13 -1.37
CA LYS A 15 -3.79 8.37 -1.74
C LYS A 15 -3.46 7.54 -2.98
N ILE A 16 -3.76 6.25 -2.93
CA ILE A 16 -3.64 5.34 -4.05
C ILE A 16 -5.02 4.90 -4.48
N GLU A 17 -5.42 5.36 -5.66
CA GLU A 17 -6.69 5.03 -6.30
C GLU A 17 -6.49 4.00 -7.39
N PHE A 18 -7.37 3.00 -7.46
CA PHE A 18 -7.32 1.96 -8.48
C PHE A 18 -8.34 2.27 -9.57
N ALA A 19 -7.86 2.40 -10.81
CA ALA A 19 -8.75 2.55 -11.95
C ALA A 19 -9.22 1.17 -12.41
N ASP A 20 -10.52 0.98 -12.56
CA ASP A 20 -11.10 -0.23 -13.14
C ASP A 20 -10.80 -0.26 -14.65
N LEU A 21 -9.74 -0.99 -15.01
CA LEU A 21 -9.41 -1.25 -16.41
C LEU A 21 -10.24 -2.43 -16.91
N LYS A 22 -11.48 -2.13 -17.32
CA LYS A 22 -12.34 -3.05 -18.10
C LYS A 22 -12.59 -4.39 -17.40
N SER A 23 -13.04 -4.38 -16.15
CA SER A 23 -13.59 -5.59 -15.54
C SER A 23 -14.71 -6.18 -16.42
N ARG A 24 -14.58 -7.47 -16.78
CA ARG A 24 -15.62 -8.25 -17.45
C ARG A 24 -16.62 -8.85 -16.45
N ALA A 25 -16.44 -8.59 -15.15
CA ALA A 25 -17.31 -9.14 -14.12
C ALA A 25 -18.71 -8.51 -14.21
N PRO A 26 -19.79 -9.30 -14.01
CA PRO A 26 -21.17 -8.79 -14.05
C PRO A 26 -21.46 -7.70 -13.00
N LYS A 27 -20.74 -7.73 -11.88
CA LYS A 27 -20.77 -6.70 -10.84
C LYS A 27 -19.38 -6.10 -10.71
N LYS A 28 -19.26 -4.79 -10.95
CA LYS A 28 -18.04 -4.04 -10.65
C LYS A 28 -17.88 -3.98 -9.14
N ARG A 29 -16.77 -4.51 -8.64
CA ARG A 29 -16.37 -4.28 -7.24
C ARG A 29 -15.70 -2.92 -7.17
N GLU A 30 -16.22 -2.05 -6.31
CA GLU A 30 -15.53 -0.81 -5.99
C GLU A 30 -14.29 -1.16 -5.15
N ILE A 31 -13.13 -0.72 -5.63
CA ILE A 31 -11.88 -0.81 -4.88
C ILE A 31 -11.69 0.53 -4.21
N ARG A 32 -11.84 0.55 -2.89
CA ARG A 32 -11.62 1.77 -2.12
C ARG A 32 -10.16 2.21 -2.26
N PRO A 33 -9.91 3.53 -2.27
CA PRO A 33 -8.55 4.04 -2.24
C PRO A 33 -7.86 3.65 -0.94
N ASP A 34 -6.59 3.27 -1.03
CA ASP A 34 -5.72 3.10 0.12
C ASP A 34 -4.97 4.41 0.39
N TYR A 35 -4.87 4.78 1.68
CA TYR A 35 -4.11 5.93 2.11
C TYR A 35 -2.84 5.44 2.81
N PHE A 36 -1.71 6.05 2.50
CA PHE A 36 -0.42 5.67 3.07
C PHE A 36 0.31 6.88 3.64
N ILE A 37 0.76 6.74 4.89
CA ILE A 37 1.77 7.61 5.48
C ILE A 37 3.13 7.04 5.12
N VAL A 38 4.01 7.88 4.57
CA VAL A 38 5.35 7.50 4.15
C VAL A 38 6.36 8.34 4.92
N THR A 39 7.22 7.66 5.67
CA THR A 39 8.38 8.24 6.34
C THR A 39 9.67 7.73 5.66
N ASP A 40 10.83 8.17 6.15
CA ASP A 40 12.12 7.67 5.67
C ASP A 40 12.34 6.18 5.97
N GLU A 41 11.61 5.64 6.95
CA GLU A 41 11.79 4.27 7.42
C GLU A 41 10.68 3.32 6.97
N ARG A 42 9.44 3.84 6.87
CA ARG A 42 8.24 3.00 6.77
C ARG A 42 7.22 3.55 5.80
N VAL A 43 6.47 2.63 5.21
CA VAL A 43 5.18 2.90 4.56
C VAL A 43 4.12 2.31 5.47
N VAL A 44 3.13 3.10 5.86
CA VAL A 44 2.11 2.74 6.83
C VAL A 44 0.73 2.99 6.25
N LEU A 45 -0.17 2.02 6.38
CA LEU A 45 -1.56 2.16 5.97
C LEU A 45 -2.28 3.10 6.94
N LEU A 46 -2.89 4.16 6.41
CA LEU A 46 -3.85 4.99 7.11
C LEU A 46 -5.25 4.41 6.86
N ASN A 47 -5.82 3.79 7.89
CA ASN A 47 -7.10 3.08 7.82
C ASN A 47 -8.06 3.56 8.92
N GLU A 48 -8.31 4.87 8.92
CA GLU A 48 -9.26 5.50 9.82
C GLU A 48 -10.67 5.47 9.22
N GLU A 49 -11.69 5.67 10.07
CA GLU A 49 -13.08 5.76 9.62
C GLU A 49 -13.28 6.91 8.60
N ASP A 50 -12.65 8.06 8.86
CA ASP A 50 -12.56 9.19 7.94
C ASP A 50 -11.09 9.54 7.66
N ASN A 51 -10.56 8.95 6.60
CA ASN A 51 -9.18 9.19 6.16
C ASN A 51 -8.93 10.64 5.74
N ASP A 52 -9.92 11.37 5.23
CA ASP A 52 -9.73 12.76 4.80
C ASP A 52 -9.63 13.71 6.00
N ALA A 53 -10.41 13.44 7.06
CA ALA A 53 -10.25 14.13 8.34
C ALA A 53 -8.92 13.75 9.02
N ALA A 54 -8.55 12.47 8.99
CA ALA A 54 -7.29 11.99 9.57
C ALA A 54 -6.06 12.62 8.88
N VAL A 55 -6.09 12.77 7.55
CA VAL A 55 -5.06 13.47 6.78
C VAL A 55 -4.85 14.88 7.34
N LYS A 56 -5.92 15.66 7.57
CA LYS A 56 -5.80 17.02 8.10
C LYS A 56 -5.16 17.05 9.49
N LYS A 57 -5.59 16.13 10.36
CA LYS A 57 -5.06 16.03 11.74
C LYS A 57 -3.59 15.65 11.75
N ILE A 58 -3.21 14.62 11.00
CA ILE A 58 -1.84 14.08 10.97
C ILE A 58 -0.89 15.07 10.29
N SER A 59 -1.35 15.77 9.26
CA SER A 59 -0.52 16.77 8.55
C SER A 59 -0.15 17.97 9.41
N ALA A 60 -0.87 18.19 10.52
CA ALA A 60 -0.58 19.25 11.49
C ALA A 60 0.42 18.81 12.58
N LEU A 61 0.88 17.56 12.59
CA LEU A 61 1.85 17.07 13.57
C LEU A 61 3.28 17.41 13.15
N ASP A 62 4.11 17.77 14.13
CA ASP A 62 5.54 18.03 13.92
C ASP A 62 6.40 16.76 13.82
N LYS A 63 5.81 15.60 14.16
CA LYS A 63 6.47 14.28 14.14
C LYS A 63 5.49 13.20 13.68
N PRO A 64 5.97 12.06 13.15
CA PRO A 64 5.09 10.96 12.77
C PRO A 64 4.33 10.43 14.00
N PRO A 65 3.07 10.00 13.83
CA PRO A 65 2.36 9.30 14.90
C PRO A 65 3.01 7.94 15.17
N GLN A 66 2.61 7.32 16.27
CA GLN A 66 3.01 5.95 16.56
C GLN A 66 2.23 4.99 15.67
N PHE A 67 2.91 3.94 15.21
CA PHE A 67 2.35 2.95 14.29
C PHE A 67 2.41 1.56 14.90
N GLU A 68 1.32 0.81 14.76
CA GLU A 68 1.27 -0.59 15.12
C GLU A 68 1.92 -1.46 14.03
N GLN A 69 2.36 -2.66 14.40
CA GLN A 69 3.01 -3.56 13.44
C GLN A 69 2.09 -3.95 12.28
N SER A 70 0.79 -4.10 12.55
CA SER A 70 -0.24 -4.45 11.56
C SER A 70 -0.50 -3.35 10.52
N GLU A 71 -0.09 -2.12 10.82
CA GLU A 71 -0.26 -0.95 9.96
C GLU A 71 0.93 -0.76 9.01
N ILE A 72 2.07 -1.41 9.26
CA ILE A 72 3.27 -1.26 8.45
C ILE A 72 3.12 -2.08 7.18
N TYR A 73 3.33 -1.43 6.03
CA TYR A 73 3.17 -1.98 4.69
C TYR A 73 4.45 -1.91 3.86
N GLY A 74 5.50 -1.31 4.41
CA GLY A 74 6.83 -1.25 3.81
C GLY A 74 7.88 -0.78 4.80
N ILE A 75 9.11 -1.20 4.58
CA ILE A 75 10.30 -0.89 5.39
C ILE A 75 11.48 -0.55 4.48
N THR A 76 12.42 0.24 4.98
CA THR A 76 13.67 0.57 4.27
C THR A 76 14.89 -0.19 4.76
N SER A 77 14.75 -1.04 5.79
CA SER A 77 15.79 -1.96 6.25
C SER A 77 15.21 -3.25 6.82
N GLY A 78 15.98 -4.33 6.72
CA GLY A 78 15.70 -5.60 7.38
C GLY A 78 14.52 -6.40 6.82
N LYS A 79 13.96 -7.21 7.71
CA LYS A 79 12.81 -8.08 7.52
C LYS A 79 12.11 -8.17 8.86
N PHE A 80 10.78 -8.20 8.86
CA PHE A 80 10.04 -8.65 10.03
C PHE A 80 8.79 -9.42 9.61
N ASP A 81 8.37 -10.28 10.52
CA ASP A 81 7.18 -11.11 10.39
C ASP A 81 6.25 -10.76 11.55
N TYR A 82 4.95 -10.77 11.31
CA TYR A 82 3.95 -10.67 12.37
C TYR A 82 2.76 -11.56 12.03
N GLU A 83 2.07 -12.00 13.08
CA GLU A 83 0.85 -12.81 12.97
C GLU A 83 -0.29 -12.09 13.67
N GLU A 84 -1.46 -12.08 13.03
CA GLU A 84 -2.68 -11.48 13.57
C GLU A 84 -3.84 -12.46 13.34
N GLY A 85 -4.23 -13.15 14.42
CA GLY A 85 -5.14 -14.28 14.32
C GLY A 85 -4.57 -15.38 13.41
N LEU A 86 -5.24 -15.66 12.30
CA LEU A 86 -4.82 -16.63 11.30
C LEU A 86 -4.02 -16.02 10.14
N TRP A 87 -3.87 -14.70 10.11
CA TRP A 87 -3.05 -14.02 9.11
C TRP A 87 -1.57 -14.12 9.48
N LYS A 88 -0.76 -14.43 8.48
CA LYS A 88 0.70 -14.40 8.56
C LYS A 88 1.22 -13.37 7.58
N THR A 89 1.94 -12.38 8.07
CA THR A 89 2.49 -11.31 7.25
C THR A 89 4.01 -11.28 7.37
N THR A 90 4.67 -11.19 6.22
CA THR A 90 6.11 -10.96 6.11
C THR A 90 6.34 -9.68 5.33
N ILE A 91 7.16 -8.78 5.88
CA ILE A 91 7.69 -7.63 5.15
C ILE A 91 9.19 -7.77 5.08
N ARG A 92 9.73 -7.73 3.86
CA ARG A 92 11.17 -7.92 3.64
C ARG A 92 11.68 -7.05 2.50
N LEU A 93 12.92 -6.63 2.64
CA LEU A 93 13.69 -6.14 1.50
C LEU A 93 14.22 -7.29 0.65
N LYS A 94 14.14 -7.13 -0.66
CA LYS A 94 14.78 -7.95 -1.67
C LYS A 94 15.35 -7.02 -2.74
N ASP A 95 16.66 -6.83 -2.71
CA ASP A 95 17.36 -5.85 -3.56
C ASP A 95 16.75 -4.44 -3.39
N ASN A 96 16.25 -3.86 -4.48
CA ASN A 96 15.58 -2.55 -4.49
C ASN A 96 14.06 -2.64 -4.29
N LEU A 97 13.54 -3.81 -3.89
CA LEU A 97 12.12 -4.04 -3.65
C LEU A 97 11.86 -4.22 -2.15
N CYS A 98 10.82 -3.58 -1.64
CA CYS A 98 10.20 -3.94 -0.38
C CYS A 98 8.94 -4.76 -0.69
N VAL A 99 8.91 -5.99 -0.22
CA VAL A 99 7.82 -6.95 -0.45
C VAL A 99 7.06 -7.14 0.84
N TYR A 100 5.78 -6.79 0.82
CA TYR A 100 4.77 -7.14 1.81
C TYR A 100 4.00 -8.35 1.29
N ASP A 101 3.92 -9.40 2.08
CA ASP A 101 3.24 -10.65 1.74
C ASP A 101 2.44 -11.13 2.96
N ALA A 102 1.12 -11.07 2.86
CA ALA A 102 0.18 -11.49 3.90
C ALA A 102 -0.70 -12.61 3.36
N ASN A 103 -0.85 -13.69 4.13
CA ASN A 103 -1.62 -14.87 3.71
C ASN A 103 -2.49 -15.40 4.85
N HIS A 104 -3.60 -16.01 4.48
CA HIS A 104 -4.55 -16.63 5.39
C HIS A 104 -4.86 -18.07 4.92
N PRO A 105 -5.03 -19.05 5.83
CA PRO A 105 -5.29 -20.46 5.48
C PRO A 105 -6.52 -20.70 4.59
N SER A 106 -7.50 -19.81 4.59
CA SER A 106 -8.67 -19.88 3.69
C SER A 106 -8.38 -19.51 2.23
N GLY A 107 -7.13 -19.21 1.89
CA GLY A 107 -6.70 -18.85 0.53
C GLY A 107 -6.73 -17.35 0.22
N HIS A 108 -7.10 -16.51 1.19
CA HIS A 108 -6.97 -15.05 1.04
C HIS A 108 -5.52 -14.63 1.20
N PHE A 109 -5.09 -13.66 0.38
CA PHE A 109 -3.78 -13.04 0.52
C PHE A 109 -3.81 -11.54 0.24
N LYS A 110 -2.74 -10.85 0.59
CA LYS A 110 -2.40 -9.50 0.14
C LYS A 110 -0.91 -9.43 -0.13
N LYS A 111 -0.55 -8.96 -1.32
CA LYS A 111 0.82 -8.79 -1.76
C LYS A 111 1.00 -7.38 -2.31
N ILE A 112 1.98 -6.68 -1.77
CA ILE A 112 2.33 -5.31 -2.15
C ILE A 112 3.83 -5.25 -2.36
N ILE A 113 4.26 -4.65 -3.47
CA ILE A 113 5.68 -4.46 -3.76
C ILE A 113 5.94 -2.98 -4.03
N TRP A 114 6.83 -2.42 -3.23
CA TRP A 114 7.39 -1.08 -3.42
C TRP A 114 8.78 -1.20 -4.05
N LYS A 115 9.07 -0.36 -5.05
CA LYS A 115 10.41 -0.25 -5.64
C LYS A 115 11.05 1.07 -5.27
N LYS A 116 12.27 1.05 -4.75
CA LYS A 116 13.03 2.26 -4.40
C LYS A 116 13.19 3.17 -5.61
N GLY A 117 12.99 4.49 -5.40
CA GLY A 117 13.04 5.52 -6.45
C GLY A 117 11.87 5.49 -7.43
N VAL A 118 10.92 4.57 -7.26
CA VAL A 118 9.90 4.27 -8.25
C VAL A 118 8.49 4.24 -7.63
N GLY A 119 8.32 3.76 -6.40
CA GLY A 119 7.03 3.68 -5.69
C GLY A 119 6.34 2.31 -5.83
N LEU A 120 5.01 2.27 -5.69
CA LEU A 120 4.21 1.04 -5.76
C LEU A 120 4.29 0.39 -7.15
N VAL A 121 4.81 -0.83 -7.26
CA VAL A 121 4.94 -1.58 -8.52
C VAL A 121 4.02 -2.79 -8.62
N GLU A 122 3.55 -3.33 -7.50
CA GLU A 122 2.59 -4.44 -7.47
C GLU A 122 1.62 -4.25 -6.31
N TYR A 123 0.34 -4.51 -6.59
CA TYR A 123 -0.72 -4.61 -5.61
C TYR A 123 -1.65 -5.74 -6.04
N ALA A 124 -1.78 -6.76 -5.21
CA ALA A 124 -2.65 -7.91 -5.43
C ALA A 124 -3.25 -8.33 -4.09
N SER A 125 -4.53 -8.66 -4.05
CA SER A 125 -5.14 -9.27 -2.85
C SER A 125 -6.34 -10.14 -3.23
N GLY A 126 -6.89 -10.86 -2.26
CA GLY A 126 -8.08 -11.70 -2.42
C GLY A 126 -7.77 -13.11 -2.91
N TYR A 127 -8.53 -13.60 -3.91
CA TYR A 127 -8.34 -14.93 -4.53
C TYR A 127 -7.41 -14.89 -5.76
N GLY A 128 -6.76 -13.75 -5.96
CA GLY A 128 -5.95 -13.43 -7.11
C GLY A 128 -6.48 -12.17 -7.76
N ALA A 129 -5.62 -11.17 -7.96
CA ALA A 129 -5.95 -9.92 -8.63
C ALA A 129 -6.71 -10.13 -9.97
N HIS A 130 -6.43 -11.25 -10.65
CA HIS A 130 -7.12 -11.66 -11.88
C HIS A 130 -8.54 -12.23 -11.66
N ALA A 131 -8.81 -12.90 -10.53
CA ALA A 131 -10.14 -13.39 -10.16
C ALA A 131 -11.02 -12.23 -9.63
N ASP A 132 -10.40 -11.25 -8.97
CA ASP A 132 -11.08 -10.07 -8.43
C ASP A 132 -11.10 -8.86 -9.39
N GLY A 133 -10.57 -9.03 -10.61
CA GLY A 133 -10.75 -8.10 -11.73
C GLY A 133 -9.86 -6.86 -11.72
N TYR A 134 -8.77 -6.81 -10.95
CA TYR A 134 -7.83 -5.69 -10.94
C TYR A 134 -6.38 -6.15 -10.93
N ARG A 135 -5.52 -5.50 -11.71
CA ARG A 135 -4.07 -5.61 -11.57
C ARG A 135 -3.48 -4.22 -11.73
N LEU A 136 -2.63 -3.79 -10.80
CA LEU A 136 -1.85 -2.58 -11.02
C LEU A 136 -0.90 -2.83 -12.21
N LYS A 137 -1.24 -2.29 -13.39
CA LYS A 137 -0.34 -2.20 -14.52
C LYS A 137 0.18 -0.77 -14.58
N ARG A 138 1.49 -0.59 -14.37
CA ARG A 138 2.12 0.71 -14.60
C ARG A 138 2.08 1.01 -16.09
N GLU A 139 1.71 2.23 -16.44
CA GLU A 139 2.18 2.81 -17.68
C GLU A 139 3.70 2.94 -17.54
N THR A 140 4.45 2.15 -18.30
CA THR A 140 5.82 2.51 -18.64
C THR A 140 5.74 3.81 -19.42
N THR A 141 5.96 4.93 -18.75
CA THR A 141 6.34 6.16 -19.44
C THR A 141 7.70 5.86 -20.05
N THR A 142 7.71 5.40 -21.30
CA THR A 142 8.88 5.51 -22.15
C THR A 142 9.12 7.00 -22.30
N GLN A 143 9.93 7.58 -21.41
CA GLN A 143 10.57 8.85 -21.71
C GLN A 143 11.47 8.56 -22.91
N LYS A 144 10.98 8.94 -24.10
CA LYS A 144 11.85 9.13 -25.25
C LYS A 144 12.86 10.20 -24.84
N GLN A 145 14.13 9.80 -24.73
CA GLN A 145 15.25 10.72 -24.92
C GLN A 145 15.24 11.21 -26.37
#